data_AF-A0AAV3T3H9-F1
#
_entry.id   AF-A0AAV3T3H9-F1
#
_cell.length_a   1.000
_cell.length_b   1.000
_cell.length_c   1.000
_cell.angle_alpha   90.00
_cell.angle_beta   90.00
_cell.angle_gamma   90.00
#
_symmetry.space_group_name_H-M   'P 1'
#
loop_
_entity.id
_entity.type
_entity.pdbx_description
1 polymer ?
#
loop_
_entity_poly.entity_id
_entity_poly.type
_entity_poly.pdbx_seq_one_letter_code
_entity_poly.pdbx_strand_id
1 'polypeptide(L)'
;MLAARNVICSSRARSTTERVVEATSIRGVRLPRPQTFHRREVGCGKAGTGAIGEDTIPSRSAGAPASGWASSESTPRGCARFVSERQPLRRTAASGSEATLFSPLPTDPYAMIDDAEIPEDHPRHDSLVTRHRIEDGVDRGITSRQGLIAQGRGEAFDYLLGERTIPSADDAERAAAAALLLADHPVLSVNGNVAALVPGELVELADAVDADLEVNLFNRTEERMAAIADYLREHGAEEVKGLAADARIPGLSHERGKVDRDGIYEADVVLVPLEDGDRAEALGEMDKTEIVIDLNPLSRSAQVASIPIVDNAVRAVPGITAHAHDLADADAATLREIVDEFDADAALAAAEDAIRGGEME
;
A
#
# COMPACT_ATOMS: atom_id res chain seq x y z
N MET A 1 60.63 29.95 -5.05
CA MET A 1 59.75 30.62 -6.04
C MET A 1 58.53 29.74 -6.21
N LEU A 2 57.42 30.06 -5.53
CA LEU A 2 56.30 30.84 -6.10
C LEU A 2 55.68 30.13 -7.33
N ALA A 3 54.39 29.87 -7.44
CA ALA A 3 53.26 30.27 -6.61
C ALA A 3 52.06 29.37 -6.90
N ALA A 4 51.30 29.06 -5.85
CA ALA A 4 49.91 28.70 -5.94
C ALA A 4 49.10 29.86 -6.56
N ARG A 5 48.11 29.55 -7.40
CA ARG A 5 47.01 30.46 -7.71
C ARG A 5 45.68 29.74 -7.57
N ASN A 6 44.87 30.34 -6.70
CA ASN A 6 43.51 29.98 -6.34
C ASN A 6 42.58 29.98 -7.55
N VAL A 7 41.64 29.03 -7.54
CA VAL A 7 40.27 29.30 -7.99
C VAL A 7 39.35 28.97 -6.82
N ILE A 8 38.71 30.03 -6.32
CA ILE A 8 37.60 29.99 -5.39
C ILE A 8 36.34 29.79 -6.24
N CYS A 9 35.51 28.79 -5.92
CA CYS A 9 34.10 28.86 -6.27
C CYS A 9 33.24 28.36 -5.12
N SER A 10 32.28 29.21 -4.77
CA SER A 10 31.48 29.24 -3.55
C SER A 10 30.45 28.12 -3.47
N SER A 11 30.40 27.47 -2.31
CA SER A 11 29.20 26.81 -1.79
C SER A 11 28.11 27.85 -1.53
N ARG A 12 27.07 27.90 -2.37
CA ARG A 12 25.86 28.67 -2.07
C ARG A 12 24.89 27.78 -1.30
N ALA A 13 24.79 28.09 0.00
CA ALA A 13 23.62 27.78 0.81
C ALA A 13 22.38 28.41 0.15
N ARG A 14 21.32 27.62 -0.09
CA ARG A 14 20.00 28.17 -0.42
C ARG A 14 19.31 28.54 0.88
N SER A 15 19.09 29.83 1.04
CA SER A 15 18.28 30.44 2.08
C SER A 15 16.82 29.99 1.95
N THR A 16 16.27 29.47 3.04
CA THR A 16 14.82 29.33 3.25
C THR A 16 14.19 30.73 3.30
N THR A 17 13.43 31.08 2.27
CA THR A 17 12.59 32.28 2.28
C THR A 17 11.29 31.93 2.99
N GLU A 18 11.09 32.46 4.20
CA GLU A 18 9.80 32.49 4.88
C GLU A 18 8.78 33.21 3.98
N ARG A 19 7.75 32.49 3.51
CA ARG A 19 6.53 33.14 3.01
C ARG A 19 5.71 33.58 4.22
N VAL A 20 5.64 34.88 4.44
CA VAL A 20 4.63 35.52 5.28
C VAL A 20 3.29 35.37 4.57
N VAL A 21 2.39 34.54 5.10
CA VAL A 21 1.00 34.48 4.67
C VAL A 21 0.28 35.65 5.33
N GLU A 22 -0.15 36.62 4.51
CA GLU A 22 -0.98 37.74 4.93
C GLU A 22 -2.40 37.23 5.21
N ALA A 23 -2.74 37.11 6.50
CA ALA A 23 -4.07 36.67 6.92
C ALA A 23 -5.11 37.77 6.61
N THR A 24 -5.94 37.56 5.60
CA THR A 24 -7.14 38.37 5.38
C THR A 24 -8.11 38.16 6.54
N SER A 25 -8.50 39.23 7.22
CA SER A 25 -9.39 39.15 8.38
C SER A 25 -10.80 38.71 7.97
N ILE A 26 -11.20 37.51 8.36
CA ILE A 26 -12.62 37.15 8.45
C ILE A 26 -13.12 37.64 9.81
N ARG A 27 -14.10 38.55 9.79
CA ARG A 27 -14.79 39.03 11.00
C ARG A 27 -15.49 37.85 11.68
N GLY A 28 -15.22 37.64 12.98
CA GLY A 28 -16.24 37.08 13.87
C GLY A 28 -15.97 35.77 14.63
N VAL A 29 -14.73 35.28 14.78
CA VAL A 29 -14.45 34.13 15.65
C VAL A 29 -13.28 34.41 16.59
N ARG A 30 -13.52 34.35 17.90
CA ARG A 30 -12.49 34.45 18.95
C ARG A 30 -11.84 33.07 19.13
N LEU A 31 -10.61 32.88 18.65
CA LEU A 31 -9.82 31.69 18.95
C LEU A 31 -9.14 31.83 20.34
N PRO A 32 -9.09 30.77 21.17
CA PRO A 32 -8.36 30.80 22.43
C PRO A 32 -6.83 30.85 22.21
N ARG A 33 -6.12 31.53 23.11
CA ARG A 33 -4.66 31.74 23.05
C ARG A 33 -3.90 30.40 23.05
N PRO A 34 -2.81 30.25 22.26
CA PRO A 34 -1.98 29.05 22.31
C PRO A 34 -1.22 28.96 23.64
N GLN A 35 -1.27 27.79 24.27
CA GLN A 35 -0.42 27.45 25.42
C GLN A 35 0.97 27.04 24.92
N THR A 36 2.02 27.63 25.48
CA THR A 36 3.42 27.30 25.19
C THR A 36 3.79 25.95 25.80
N PHE A 37 4.17 24.97 24.96
CA PHE A 37 4.82 23.74 25.40
C PHE A 37 6.33 23.93 25.49
N HIS A 38 6.91 23.76 26.68
CA HIS A 38 8.35 23.68 26.86
C HIS A 38 8.86 22.28 26.50
N ARG A 39 9.67 22.20 25.43
CA ARG A 39 10.46 21.01 25.07
C ARG A 39 11.71 20.98 25.94
N ARG A 40 11.88 19.98 26.80
CA ARG A 40 13.16 19.71 27.48
C ARG A 40 14.10 19.01 26.50
N GLU A 41 15.23 19.65 26.21
CA GLU A 41 16.38 19.01 25.57
C GLU A 41 17.06 18.06 26.56
N VAL A 42 17.34 16.83 26.12
CA VAL A 42 18.23 15.90 26.83
C VAL A 42 19.59 16.00 26.14
N GLY A 43 20.55 16.64 26.80
CA GLY A 43 21.92 16.77 26.33
C GLY A 43 22.70 15.46 26.44
N CYS A 44 23.37 15.08 25.35
CA CYS A 44 24.36 14.01 25.33
C CYS A 44 25.73 14.61 25.72
N GLY A 45 26.24 14.22 26.89
CA GLY A 45 27.55 14.63 27.40
C GLY A 45 28.68 13.72 26.87
N LYS A 46 29.73 14.35 26.33
CA LYS A 46 31.01 13.72 25.94
C LYS A 46 31.88 13.40 27.16
N ALA A 47 32.54 12.25 27.13
CA ALA A 47 33.90 11.98 27.63
C ALA A 47 34.28 10.57 27.13
N GLY A 48 35.45 10.22 26.61
CA GLY A 48 36.73 10.88 26.39
C GLY A 48 37.75 9.76 26.07
N THR A 49 38.59 9.98 25.05
CA THR A 49 39.97 9.49 24.84
C THR A 49 40.40 8.07 25.26
N GLY A 50 40.98 7.32 24.30
CA GLY A 50 41.91 6.22 24.58
C GLY A 50 42.23 5.36 23.36
N ALA A 51 43.33 5.67 22.68
CA ALA A 51 43.92 4.91 21.57
C ALA A 51 44.94 3.90 22.10
N ILE A 52 44.91 2.64 21.64
CA ILE A 52 45.98 1.61 21.49
C ILE A 52 45.28 0.24 21.37
N GLY A 53 45.62 -0.73 20.52
CA GLY A 53 46.68 -0.94 19.55
C GLY A 53 46.39 -2.28 18.84
N GLU A 54 47.05 -2.50 17.70
CA GLU A 54 47.06 -3.76 16.94
C GLU A 54 47.54 -4.93 17.81
N ASP A 55 46.94 -6.12 17.66
CA ASP A 55 47.70 -7.36 17.46
C ASP A 55 46.84 -8.61 17.18
N THR A 56 47.07 -9.16 15.98
CA THR A 56 47.30 -10.58 15.64
C THR A 56 46.46 -11.73 16.27
N ILE A 57 45.78 -12.46 15.38
CA ILE A 57 45.26 -13.84 15.49
C ILE A 57 46.45 -14.83 15.55
N PRO A 58 46.41 -15.95 16.32
CA PRO A 58 46.14 -17.24 15.68
C PRO A 58 45.35 -18.30 16.49
N SER A 59 44.38 -18.90 15.81
CA SER A 59 44.01 -20.32 15.71
C SER A 59 44.42 -21.33 16.81
N ARG A 60 43.44 -22.12 17.28
CA ARG A 60 43.43 -23.61 17.43
C ARG A 60 42.15 -24.02 18.21
N SER A 61 41.18 -24.66 17.57
CA SER A 61 41.02 -26.11 17.34
C SER A 61 40.42 -26.91 18.51
N ALA A 62 39.26 -27.52 18.22
CA ALA A 62 38.74 -28.81 18.67
C ALA A 62 38.12 -28.95 20.09
N GLY A 63 36.93 -29.57 20.13
CA GLY A 63 36.48 -30.41 21.25
C GLY A 63 35.11 -30.08 21.85
N ALA A 64 34.04 -30.73 21.35
CA ALA A 64 32.85 -31.06 22.16
C ALA A 64 33.21 -32.26 23.11
N PRO A 65 32.37 -32.75 24.07
CA PRO A 65 30.97 -32.42 24.37
C PRO A 65 30.57 -32.36 25.89
N ALA A 66 29.29 -32.06 26.13
CA ALA A 66 28.35 -32.55 27.16
C ALA A 66 28.70 -32.62 28.67
N SER A 67 27.81 -31.99 29.47
CA SER A 67 27.26 -32.31 30.81
C SER A 67 27.17 -31.02 31.63
N GLY A 68 26.03 -30.60 32.18
CA GLY A 68 25.07 -31.38 32.95
C GLY A 68 25.33 -31.14 34.44
N TRP A 69 25.01 -29.94 34.96
CA TRP A 69 24.92 -29.69 36.41
C TRP A 69 23.79 -28.73 36.72
N ALA A 70 22.93 -29.22 37.61
CA ALA A 70 21.79 -28.53 38.19
C ALA A 70 22.21 -27.56 39.30
N SER A 71 21.22 -26.76 39.70
CA SER A 71 21.02 -26.13 41.01
C SER A 71 21.97 -25.00 41.43
N SER A 72 21.42 -23.79 41.49
CA SER A 72 21.28 -23.08 42.78
C SER A 72 20.34 -21.87 42.64
N GLU A 73 19.27 -21.90 43.43
CA GLU A 73 18.44 -20.75 43.75
C GLU A 73 19.27 -19.63 44.40
N SER A 74 19.02 -18.39 43.99
CA SER A 74 19.25 -17.23 44.87
C SER A 74 18.32 -16.10 44.48
N THR A 75 17.22 -15.98 45.22
CA THR A 75 16.32 -14.83 45.23
C THR A 75 17.00 -13.63 45.89
N PRO A 76 16.93 -12.41 45.33
CA PRO A 76 17.07 -11.20 46.12
C PRO A 76 15.69 -10.74 46.59
N ARG A 77 15.53 -10.65 47.91
CA ARG A 77 14.40 -10.00 48.57
C ARG A 77 14.49 -8.49 48.38
N GLY A 78 13.33 -7.85 48.23
CA GLY A 78 13.11 -6.49 48.73
C GLY A 78 12.52 -5.52 47.72
N CYS A 79 11.19 -5.43 47.68
CA CYS A 79 10.53 -4.13 47.65
C CYS A 79 9.06 -4.25 48.12
N ALA A 80 8.63 -3.20 48.81
CA ALA A 80 7.51 -3.14 49.73
C ALA A 80 6.13 -3.50 49.16
N ARG A 81 5.35 -4.26 49.93
CA ARG A 81 3.90 -4.39 49.78
C ARG A 81 3.22 -3.08 50.19
N PHE A 82 2.50 -2.45 49.28
CA PHE A 82 1.45 -1.49 49.60
C PHE A 82 0.16 -2.28 49.88
N VAL A 83 -0.29 -2.28 51.14
CA VAL A 83 -1.58 -2.85 51.54
C VAL A 83 -2.59 -1.72 51.51
N SER A 84 -3.49 -1.73 50.51
CA SER A 84 -4.71 -0.93 50.54
C SER A 84 -5.78 -1.74 51.27
N GLU A 85 -6.08 -1.34 52.50
CA GLU A 85 -7.24 -1.83 53.24
C GLU A 85 -8.52 -1.41 52.50
N ARG A 86 -9.27 -2.38 51.96
CA ARG A 86 -10.67 -2.18 51.58
C ARG A 86 -11.55 -2.77 52.67
N GLN A 87 -12.32 -1.91 53.33
CA GLN A 87 -13.36 -2.29 54.29
C GLN A 87 -14.43 -3.16 53.61
N PRO A 88 -14.95 -4.21 54.27
CA PRO A 88 -16.07 -4.99 53.73
C PRO A 88 -17.39 -4.25 54.00
N LEU A 89 -18.09 -3.84 52.94
CA LEU A 89 -19.46 -3.36 53.05
C LEU A 89 -20.41 -4.54 53.31
N ARG A 90 -21.19 -4.41 54.39
CA ARG A 90 -22.22 -5.35 54.83
C ARG A 90 -23.30 -5.52 53.75
N ARG A 91 -23.62 -6.77 53.41
CA ARG A 91 -24.82 -7.12 52.63
C ARG A 91 -26.06 -7.02 53.54
N THR A 92 -26.91 -6.05 53.28
CA THR A 92 -28.32 -6.07 53.70
C THR A 92 -29.15 -6.55 52.53
N ALA A 93 -29.85 -7.68 52.71
CA ALA A 93 -30.82 -8.17 51.75
C ALA A 93 -32.04 -7.23 51.73
N ALA A 94 -32.33 -6.66 50.57
CA ALA A 94 -33.59 -6.01 50.27
C ALA A 94 -34.16 -6.65 49.01
N SER A 95 -35.27 -7.36 49.18
CA SER A 95 -36.15 -7.82 48.11
C SER A 95 -36.76 -6.62 47.41
N GLY A 96 -36.48 -6.45 46.13
CA GLY A 96 -37.07 -5.43 45.28
C GLY A 96 -36.65 -5.66 43.85
N SER A 97 -37.61 -5.76 42.95
CA SER A 97 -37.48 -6.11 41.54
C SER A 97 -36.56 -5.13 40.78
N GLU A 98 -35.34 -5.56 40.45
CA GLU A 98 -34.58 -4.97 39.34
C GLU A 98 -35.03 -5.65 38.04
N ALA A 99 -36.04 -5.06 37.41
CA ALA A 99 -36.26 -5.29 35.99
C ALA A 99 -35.12 -4.58 35.25
N THR A 100 -34.22 -5.39 34.72
CA THR A 100 -33.13 -5.03 33.81
C THR A 100 -33.60 -4.11 32.69
N LEU A 101 -33.27 -2.82 32.79
CA LEU A 101 -33.33 -1.85 31.68
C LEU A 101 -31.98 -1.81 30.94
N PHE A 102 -31.48 -2.99 30.59
CA PHE A 102 -30.45 -3.10 29.55
C PHE A 102 -30.99 -4.10 28.54
N SER A 103 -31.68 -3.58 27.54
CA SER A 103 -31.93 -4.35 26.32
C SER A 103 -30.54 -4.77 25.82
N PRO A 104 -30.27 -6.06 25.57
CA PRO A 104 -29.10 -6.41 24.79
C PRO A 104 -29.19 -5.57 23.50
N LEU A 105 -28.09 -4.89 23.16
CA LEU A 105 -27.96 -4.35 21.80
C LEU A 105 -28.26 -5.51 20.86
N PRO A 106 -29.08 -5.30 19.81
CA PRO A 106 -29.38 -6.36 18.87
C PRO A 106 -28.07 -7.00 18.43
N THR A 107 -28.04 -8.34 18.44
CA THR A 107 -27.01 -9.11 17.75
C THR A 107 -27.00 -8.60 16.33
N ASP A 108 -25.98 -7.81 16.02
CA ASP A 108 -25.65 -7.23 14.73
C ASP A 108 -26.85 -6.89 13.81
N PRO A 109 -27.26 -5.62 13.68
CA PRO A 109 -28.31 -5.24 12.74
C PRO A 109 -27.94 -5.48 11.25
N TYR A 110 -26.73 -5.98 10.96
CA TYR A 110 -26.27 -6.41 9.64
C TYR A 110 -26.12 -7.93 9.50
N ALA A 111 -26.51 -8.72 10.51
CA ALA A 111 -26.58 -10.17 10.35
C ALA A 111 -27.67 -10.50 9.32
N MET A 112 -27.24 -10.89 8.13
CA MET A 112 -28.02 -11.38 6.99
C MET A 112 -28.71 -10.28 6.16
N ILE A 113 -27.93 -9.54 5.36
CA ILE A 113 -28.38 -9.22 4.00
C ILE A 113 -27.89 -10.40 3.17
N ASP A 114 -28.83 -11.21 2.69
CA ASP A 114 -28.58 -12.34 1.80
C ASP A 114 -27.99 -11.81 0.48
N ASP A 115 -27.12 -12.59 -0.15
CA ASP A 115 -26.17 -12.25 -1.23
C ASP A 115 -26.77 -11.64 -2.53
N ALA A 116 -28.08 -11.35 -2.55
CA ALA A 116 -28.90 -11.02 -3.71
C ALA A 116 -29.84 -9.80 -3.52
N GLU A 117 -29.69 -8.98 -2.47
CA GLU A 117 -30.68 -7.94 -2.13
C GLU A 117 -30.13 -6.49 -2.08
N ILE A 118 -29.07 -6.16 -2.82
CA ILE A 118 -28.80 -4.74 -3.12
C ILE A 118 -29.42 -4.47 -4.49
N PRO A 119 -30.52 -3.71 -4.58
CA PRO A 119 -31.09 -3.37 -5.88
C PRO A 119 -30.07 -2.62 -6.75
N GLU A 120 -30.03 -2.91 -8.06
CA GLU A 120 -29.16 -2.22 -9.01
C GLU A 120 -29.41 -0.69 -9.04
N ASP A 121 -30.63 -0.26 -8.67
CA ASP A 121 -31.01 1.15 -8.56
C ASP A 121 -30.64 1.78 -7.21
N HIS A 122 -30.00 1.04 -6.30
CA HIS A 122 -29.51 1.58 -5.04
C HIS A 122 -28.35 2.55 -5.32
N PRO A 123 -28.38 3.78 -4.77
CA PRO A 123 -27.37 4.83 -5.04
C PRO A 123 -25.95 4.48 -4.56
N ARG A 124 -25.75 3.31 -3.95
CA ARG A 124 -24.46 2.79 -3.48
C ARG A 124 -24.29 1.30 -3.80
N HIS A 125 -25.01 0.80 -4.80
CA HIS A 125 -24.96 -0.61 -5.18
C HIS A 125 -23.51 -1.09 -5.34
N ASP A 126 -22.73 -0.39 -6.16
CA ASP A 126 -21.37 -0.80 -6.52
C ASP A 126 -20.40 -0.76 -5.32
N SER A 127 -20.51 0.27 -4.46
CA SER A 127 -19.73 0.32 -3.20
C SER A 127 -20.08 -0.84 -2.26
N LEU A 128 -21.35 -1.25 -2.20
CA LEU A 128 -21.75 -2.37 -1.33
C LEU A 128 -21.33 -3.72 -1.91
N VAL A 129 -21.47 -3.93 -3.23
CA VAL A 129 -21.01 -5.15 -3.89
C VAL A 129 -19.50 -5.33 -3.74
N THR A 130 -18.71 -4.28 -3.92
CA THR A 130 -17.24 -4.36 -3.77
C THR A 130 -16.80 -4.68 -2.34
N ARG A 131 -17.54 -4.24 -1.31
CA ARG A 131 -17.30 -4.63 0.09
C ARG A 131 -17.50 -6.13 0.30
N HIS A 132 -18.62 -6.67 -0.18
CA HIS A 132 -18.90 -8.11 -0.06
C HIS A 132 -17.82 -8.94 -0.78
N ARG A 133 -17.40 -8.54 -1.99
CA ARG A 133 -16.30 -9.21 -2.70
C ARG A 133 -15.00 -9.28 -1.87
N ILE A 134 -14.64 -8.19 -1.18
CA ILE A 134 -13.45 -8.16 -0.33
C ILE A 134 -13.65 -9.03 0.94
N GLU A 135 -14.83 -8.99 1.55
CA GLU A 135 -15.17 -9.83 2.71
C GLU A 135 -15.10 -11.33 2.36
N ASP A 136 -15.75 -11.73 1.26
CA ASP A 136 -15.65 -13.08 0.69
C ASP A 136 -14.21 -13.46 0.37
N GLY A 137 -13.44 -12.51 -0.15
CA GLY A 137 -12.02 -12.69 -0.41
C GLY A 137 -11.24 -13.01 0.87
N VAL A 138 -11.59 -12.41 2.01
CA VAL A 138 -10.98 -12.73 3.31
C VAL A 138 -11.39 -14.13 3.76
N ASP A 139 -12.65 -14.49 3.62
CA ASP A 139 -13.17 -15.80 4.03
C ASP A 139 -12.60 -16.94 3.17
N ARG A 140 -12.33 -16.68 1.89
CA ARG A 140 -11.65 -17.58 0.96
C ARG A 140 -10.12 -17.61 1.14
N GLY A 141 -9.56 -16.76 1.99
CA GLY A 141 -8.12 -16.68 2.25
C GLY A 141 -7.30 -16.01 1.14
N ILE A 142 -7.93 -15.45 0.10
CA ILE A 142 -7.24 -14.70 -0.97
C ILE A 142 -6.90 -13.27 -0.52
N THR A 143 -7.74 -12.67 0.31
CA THR A 143 -7.53 -11.34 0.90
C THR A 143 -7.16 -11.43 2.38
N SER A 144 -6.46 -10.42 2.89
CA SER A 144 -6.12 -10.33 4.31
C SER A 144 -7.04 -9.34 5.02
N ARG A 145 -7.13 -9.41 6.35
CA ARG A 145 -7.85 -8.39 7.13
C ARG A 145 -7.29 -6.98 6.94
N GLN A 146 -6.01 -6.83 6.61
CA GLN A 146 -5.42 -5.55 6.24
C GLN A 146 -5.93 -5.05 4.88
N GLY A 147 -6.31 -5.97 3.99
CA GLY A 147 -6.94 -5.67 2.70
C GLY A 147 -8.28 -4.96 2.84
N LEU A 148 -9.09 -5.29 3.87
CA LEU A 148 -10.31 -4.55 4.20
C LEU A 148 -10.02 -3.08 4.54
N ILE A 149 -8.93 -2.83 5.28
CA ILE A 149 -8.52 -1.47 5.67
C ILE A 149 -8.03 -0.70 4.43
N ALA A 150 -7.27 -1.36 3.56
CA ALA A 150 -6.83 -0.78 2.30
C ALA A 150 -8.02 -0.42 1.40
N GLN A 151 -9.04 -1.29 1.33
CA GLN A 151 -10.28 -1.02 0.61
C GLN A 151 -10.99 0.22 1.15
N GLY A 152 -11.17 0.32 2.47
CA GLY A 152 -11.81 1.49 3.07
C GLY A 152 -11.03 2.79 2.85
N ARG A 153 -9.69 2.74 2.73
CA ARG A 153 -8.90 3.90 2.31
C ARG A 153 -9.20 4.29 0.87
N GLY A 154 -9.25 3.31 -0.03
CA GLY A 154 -9.61 3.53 -1.43
C GLY A 154 -10.98 4.19 -1.55
N GLU A 155 -12.00 3.61 -0.92
CA GLU A 155 -13.36 4.17 -0.92
C GLU A 155 -13.38 5.64 -0.48
N ALA A 156 -12.62 6.01 0.56
CA ALA A 156 -12.57 7.38 1.03
C ALA A 156 -12.06 8.38 -0.03
N PHE A 157 -11.09 7.96 -0.87
CA PHE A 157 -10.64 8.76 -2.01
C PHE A 157 -11.62 8.70 -3.17
N ASP A 158 -12.24 7.55 -3.42
CA ASP A 158 -13.26 7.39 -4.47
C ASP A 158 -14.45 8.34 -4.24
N TYR A 159 -14.89 8.49 -2.98
CA TYR A 159 -15.89 9.51 -2.60
C TYR A 159 -15.47 10.93 -2.95
N LEU A 160 -14.18 11.28 -2.82
CA LEU A 160 -13.67 12.61 -3.15
C LEU A 160 -13.55 12.83 -4.66
N LEU A 161 -13.37 11.75 -5.43
CA LEU A 161 -13.30 11.74 -6.89
C LEU A 161 -14.68 11.64 -7.55
N GLY A 162 -15.73 11.39 -6.76
CA GLY A 162 -17.11 11.29 -7.22
C GLY A 162 -17.47 9.92 -7.77
N GLU A 163 -16.76 8.85 -7.37
CA GLU A 163 -17.05 7.45 -7.73
C GLU A 163 -17.13 7.20 -9.25
N ARG A 164 -16.31 7.93 -10.02
CA ARG A 164 -16.25 7.89 -11.47
C ARG A 164 -14.81 7.92 -11.97
N THR A 165 -14.60 7.42 -13.18
CA THR A 165 -13.36 7.64 -13.92
C THR A 165 -13.30 9.11 -14.33
N ILE A 166 -12.28 9.82 -13.85
CA ILE A 166 -12.03 11.22 -14.22
C ILE A 166 -11.26 11.30 -15.54
N PRO A 167 -11.30 12.43 -16.29
CA PRO A 167 -10.63 12.53 -17.58
C PRO A 167 -9.14 12.19 -17.53
N SER A 168 -8.42 12.65 -16.50
CA SER A 168 -6.99 12.35 -16.35
C SER A 168 -6.71 10.87 -16.04
N ALA A 169 -7.68 10.14 -15.46
CA ALA A 169 -7.56 8.71 -15.27
C ALA A 169 -7.81 7.95 -16.57
N ASP A 170 -8.82 8.33 -17.35
CA ASP A 170 -9.08 7.76 -18.68
C ASP A 170 -7.87 7.95 -19.62
N ASP A 171 -7.25 9.15 -19.62
CA ASP A 171 -6.02 9.41 -20.36
C ASP A 171 -4.87 8.48 -19.91
N ALA A 172 -4.74 8.22 -18.61
CA ALA A 172 -3.74 7.32 -18.04
C ALA A 172 -4.03 5.84 -18.37
N GLU A 173 -5.29 5.43 -18.38
CA GLU A 173 -5.72 4.09 -18.81
C GLU A 173 -5.39 3.85 -20.28
N ARG A 174 -5.60 4.86 -21.14
CA ARG A 174 -5.20 4.81 -22.55
C ARG A 174 -3.68 4.69 -22.73
N ALA A 175 -2.90 5.46 -21.96
CA ALA A 175 -1.45 5.37 -21.97
C ALA A 175 -0.95 4.00 -21.47
N ALA A 176 -1.58 3.46 -20.44
CA ALA A 176 -1.30 2.13 -19.91
C ALA A 176 -1.57 1.03 -20.95
N ALA A 177 -2.71 1.08 -21.63
CA ALA A 177 -3.04 0.15 -22.71
C ALA A 177 -2.00 0.20 -23.83
N ALA A 178 -1.60 1.40 -24.26
CA ALA A 178 -0.57 1.58 -25.28
C ALA A 178 0.80 1.04 -24.84
N ALA A 179 1.19 1.25 -23.58
CA ALA A 179 2.43 0.74 -23.02
C ALA A 179 2.43 -0.80 -22.95
N LEU A 180 1.33 -1.40 -22.51
CA LEU A 180 1.18 -2.86 -22.46
C LEU A 180 1.23 -3.49 -23.85
N LEU A 181 0.54 -2.92 -24.85
CA LEU A 181 0.55 -3.41 -26.23
C LEU A 181 1.92 -3.26 -26.93
N LEU A 182 2.77 -2.34 -26.47
CA LEU A 182 4.13 -2.16 -26.97
C LEU A 182 5.17 -3.05 -26.31
N ALA A 183 4.84 -3.63 -25.16
CA ALA A 183 5.77 -4.36 -24.32
C ALA A 183 6.23 -5.66 -25.00
N ASP A 184 7.49 -6.03 -24.81
CA ASP A 184 7.99 -7.34 -25.21
C ASP A 184 7.59 -8.43 -24.19
N HIS A 185 7.49 -8.05 -22.90
CA HIS A 185 7.15 -8.94 -21.78
C HIS A 185 6.23 -8.23 -20.77
N PRO A 186 4.95 -7.95 -21.12
CA PRO A 186 4.01 -7.33 -20.21
C PRO A 186 3.58 -8.30 -19.10
N VAL A 187 3.54 -7.81 -17.85
CA VAL A 187 3.08 -8.60 -16.69
C VAL A 187 2.06 -7.82 -15.87
N LEU A 188 0.93 -8.46 -15.54
CA LEU A 188 -0.04 -7.93 -14.59
C LEU A 188 0.17 -8.60 -13.23
N SER A 189 0.59 -7.79 -12.24
CA SER A 189 0.77 -8.24 -10.87
C SER A 189 -0.58 -8.34 -10.17
N VAL A 190 -0.85 -9.50 -9.57
CA VAL A 190 -2.10 -9.78 -8.87
C VAL A 190 -1.86 -9.94 -7.37
N ASN A 191 -2.39 -9.00 -6.59
CA ASN A 191 -2.49 -9.17 -5.14
C ASN A 191 -3.90 -9.64 -4.73
N GLY A 192 -4.07 -9.95 -3.45
CA GLY A 192 -5.34 -10.47 -2.92
C GLY A 192 -6.56 -9.57 -3.13
N ASN A 193 -6.42 -8.24 -2.96
CA ASN A 193 -7.54 -7.32 -3.15
C ASN A 193 -7.96 -7.28 -4.62
N VAL A 194 -6.99 -7.24 -5.54
CA VAL A 194 -7.27 -7.21 -6.98
C VAL A 194 -7.92 -8.51 -7.41
N ALA A 195 -7.39 -9.66 -6.97
CA ALA A 195 -7.99 -10.96 -7.22
C ALA A 195 -9.43 -11.06 -6.69
N ALA A 196 -9.74 -10.44 -5.56
CA ALA A 196 -11.10 -10.47 -5.02
C ALA A 196 -12.06 -9.53 -5.77
N LEU A 197 -11.59 -8.39 -6.27
CA LEU A 197 -12.42 -7.36 -6.88
C LEU A 197 -12.71 -7.60 -8.37
N VAL A 198 -11.67 -7.95 -9.13
CA VAL A 198 -11.67 -7.99 -10.60
C VAL A 198 -10.92 -9.21 -11.18
N PRO A 199 -11.21 -10.44 -10.73
CA PRO A 199 -10.48 -11.62 -11.19
C PRO A 199 -10.68 -11.89 -12.69
N GLY A 200 -11.91 -11.76 -13.20
CA GLY A 200 -12.21 -12.06 -14.61
C GLY A 200 -11.75 -10.95 -15.54
N GLU A 201 -11.91 -9.70 -15.12
CA GLU A 201 -11.50 -8.52 -15.88
C GLU A 201 -9.96 -8.45 -15.99
N LEU A 202 -9.22 -8.95 -14.99
CA LEU A 202 -7.77 -9.13 -15.09
C LEU A 202 -7.37 -10.17 -16.16
N VAL A 203 -8.11 -11.29 -16.23
CA VAL A 203 -7.87 -12.31 -17.26
C VAL A 203 -8.16 -11.73 -18.64
N GLU A 204 -9.27 -11.01 -18.79
CA GLU A 204 -9.62 -10.36 -20.05
C GLU A 204 -8.58 -9.31 -20.47
N LEU A 205 -8.07 -8.51 -19.52
CA LEU A 205 -6.97 -7.58 -19.79
C LEU A 205 -5.69 -8.32 -20.21
N ALA A 206 -5.33 -9.39 -19.50
CA ALA A 206 -4.15 -10.19 -19.81
C ALA A 206 -4.23 -10.75 -21.24
N ASP A 207 -5.38 -11.32 -21.62
CA ASP A 207 -5.63 -11.83 -22.97
C ASP A 207 -5.58 -10.71 -24.03
N ALA A 208 -6.11 -9.53 -23.72
CA ALA A 208 -6.16 -8.40 -24.65
C ALA A 208 -4.77 -7.82 -24.99
N VAL A 209 -3.81 -7.93 -24.06
CA VAL A 209 -2.45 -7.38 -24.22
C VAL A 209 -1.35 -8.45 -24.25
N ASP A 210 -1.71 -9.74 -24.36
CA ASP A 210 -0.78 -10.88 -24.33
C ASP A 210 0.18 -10.85 -23.12
N ALA A 211 -0.38 -10.57 -21.94
CA ALA A 211 0.38 -10.39 -20.70
C ALA A 211 0.30 -11.59 -19.76
N ASP A 212 1.38 -11.85 -19.03
CA ASP A 212 1.37 -12.84 -17.95
C ASP A 212 0.64 -12.32 -16.71
N LEU A 213 -0.09 -13.21 -16.02
CA LEU A 213 -0.60 -12.97 -14.67
C LEU A 213 0.39 -13.49 -13.62
N GLU A 214 0.94 -12.62 -12.78
CA GLU A 214 1.82 -13.04 -11.67
C GLU A 214 1.23 -12.68 -10.30
N VAL A 215 1.00 -13.69 -9.45
CA VAL A 215 0.56 -13.45 -8.07
C VAL A 215 1.73 -12.88 -7.28
N ASN A 216 1.55 -11.67 -6.74
CA ASN A 216 2.55 -11.00 -5.92
C ASN A 216 1.96 -10.45 -4.62
N LEU A 217 2.55 -10.80 -3.49
CA LEU A 217 2.02 -10.49 -2.16
C LEU A 217 3.06 -9.85 -1.25
N PHE A 218 2.61 -8.91 -0.43
CA PHE A 218 3.42 -8.36 0.67
C PHE A 218 3.71 -9.42 1.75
N ASN A 219 2.66 -10.15 2.17
CA ASN A 219 2.75 -11.24 3.14
C ASN A 219 2.54 -12.57 2.40
N ARG A 220 3.62 -13.09 1.81
CA ARG A 220 3.60 -14.35 1.07
C ARG A 220 3.43 -15.56 2.00
N THR A 221 2.41 -16.37 1.73
CA THR A 221 2.30 -17.75 2.25
C THR A 221 1.95 -18.67 1.09
N GLU A 222 2.47 -19.90 1.09
CA GLU A 222 2.21 -20.87 0.01
C GLU A 222 0.70 -21.12 -0.17
N GLU A 223 -0.03 -21.24 0.94
CA GLU A 223 -1.48 -21.43 0.95
C GLU A 223 -2.23 -20.27 0.28
N ARG A 224 -1.88 -19.02 0.61
CA ARG A 224 -2.56 -17.84 0.03
C ARG A 224 -2.20 -17.64 -1.43
N MET A 225 -0.95 -17.90 -1.80
CA MET A 225 -0.50 -17.87 -3.20
C MET A 225 -1.27 -18.89 -4.04
N ALA A 226 -1.42 -20.12 -3.55
CA ALA A 226 -2.19 -21.16 -4.21
C ALA A 226 -3.68 -20.80 -4.31
N ALA A 227 -4.27 -20.28 -3.22
CA ALA A 227 -5.67 -19.86 -3.22
C ALA A 227 -5.97 -18.77 -4.26
N ILE A 228 -5.08 -17.77 -4.40
CA ILE A 228 -5.25 -16.73 -5.43
C ILE A 228 -5.09 -17.32 -6.83
N ALA A 229 -4.07 -18.15 -7.05
CA ALA A 229 -3.84 -18.76 -8.36
C ALA A 229 -5.01 -19.66 -8.79
N ASP A 230 -5.54 -20.47 -7.88
CA ASP A 230 -6.71 -21.30 -8.15
C ASP A 230 -7.96 -20.43 -8.40
N TYR A 231 -8.14 -19.35 -7.65
CA TYR A 231 -9.24 -18.42 -7.86
C TYR A 231 -9.17 -17.75 -9.24
N LEU A 232 -7.99 -17.32 -9.70
CA LEU A 232 -7.80 -16.79 -11.05
C LEU A 232 -8.12 -17.84 -12.13
N ARG A 233 -7.70 -19.10 -11.93
CA ARG A 233 -8.03 -20.20 -12.85
C ARG A 233 -9.52 -20.48 -12.91
N GLU A 234 -10.23 -20.41 -11.79
CA GLU A 234 -11.70 -20.49 -11.74
C GLU A 234 -12.38 -19.39 -12.57
N HIS A 235 -11.69 -18.26 -12.78
CA HIS A 235 -12.16 -17.12 -13.58
C HIS A 235 -11.58 -17.07 -14.99
N GLY A 236 -10.91 -18.12 -15.44
CA GLY A 236 -10.48 -18.27 -16.83
C GLY A 236 -8.98 -18.14 -17.09
N ALA A 237 -8.16 -17.85 -16.07
CA ALA A 237 -6.71 -17.80 -16.25
C ALA A 237 -6.16 -19.19 -16.64
N GLU A 238 -5.48 -19.29 -17.79
CA GLU A 238 -4.84 -20.54 -18.21
C GLU A 238 -3.54 -20.78 -17.42
N GLU A 239 -2.68 -19.76 -17.37
CA GLU A 239 -1.40 -19.78 -16.65
C GLU A 239 -1.35 -18.68 -15.60
N VAL A 240 -0.76 -19.01 -14.43
CA VAL A 240 -0.60 -18.07 -13.32
C VAL A 240 0.80 -18.25 -12.73
N LYS A 241 1.62 -17.20 -12.82
CA LYS A 241 2.98 -17.12 -12.30
C LYS A 241 3.00 -16.66 -10.83
N GLY A 242 4.19 -16.64 -10.25
CA GLY A 242 4.51 -16.16 -8.91
C GLY A 242 4.70 -17.29 -7.89
N LEU A 243 4.40 -18.54 -8.23
CA LEU A 243 4.49 -19.67 -7.32
C LEU A 243 5.95 -20.16 -7.13
N ALA A 244 6.80 -20.02 -8.14
CA ALA A 244 8.19 -20.50 -8.09
C ALA A 244 9.07 -19.62 -7.20
N ALA A 245 8.93 -18.30 -7.30
CA ALA A 245 9.69 -17.28 -6.59
C ALA A 245 11.21 -17.48 -6.69
N ASP A 246 11.71 -17.74 -7.90
CA ASP A 246 13.10 -18.08 -8.21
C ASP A 246 13.97 -16.88 -8.63
N ALA A 247 13.41 -15.68 -8.55
CA ALA A 247 14.11 -14.40 -8.68
C ALA A 247 13.81 -13.43 -7.53
N ARG A 248 14.53 -12.31 -7.51
CA ARG A 248 14.42 -11.31 -6.45
C ARG A 248 14.58 -9.87 -6.96
N ILE A 249 13.62 -9.02 -6.64
CA ILE A 249 13.70 -7.57 -6.75
C ILE A 249 14.73 -7.06 -5.72
N PRO A 250 15.78 -6.33 -6.14
CA PRO A 250 16.75 -5.71 -5.23
C PRO A 250 16.10 -4.71 -4.27
N GLY A 251 16.74 -4.41 -3.13
CA GLY A 251 16.27 -3.37 -2.21
C GLY A 251 15.07 -3.75 -1.32
N LEU A 252 14.31 -4.80 -1.65
CA LEU A 252 13.15 -5.23 -0.87
C LEU A 252 13.46 -6.30 0.20
N SER A 253 12.63 -6.33 1.25
CA SER A 253 12.76 -7.32 2.33
C SER A 253 12.50 -8.75 1.84
N HIS A 254 12.95 -9.74 2.63
CA HIS A 254 13.16 -11.12 2.18
C HIS A 254 11.96 -11.75 1.43
N GLU A 255 10.73 -11.62 1.92
CA GLU A 255 9.55 -12.20 1.24
C GLU A 255 8.93 -11.26 0.19
N ARG A 256 9.00 -9.93 0.41
CA ARG A 256 8.41 -8.93 -0.50
C ARG A 256 9.11 -8.88 -1.84
N GLY A 257 10.42 -9.08 -1.87
CA GLY A 257 11.19 -9.04 -3.10
C GLY A 257 11.10 -10.31 -3.96
N LYS A 258 10.39 -11.36 -3.54
CA LYS A 258 10.32 -12.62 -4.31
C LYS A 258 9.38 -12.47 -5.50
N VAL A 259 9.85 -12.86 -6.67
CA VAL A 259 9.13 -12.84 -7.95
C VAL A 259 9.57 -14.04 -8.79
N ASP A 260 8.80 -14.37 -9.82
CA ASP A 260 9.22 -15.37 -10.80
C ASP A 260 10.23 -14.73 -11.79
N ARG A 261 11.25 -15.50 -12.15
CA ARG A 261 12.31 -15.06 -13.06
C ARG A 261 11.77 -14.73 -14.44
N ASP A 262 10.93 -15.60 -14.96
CA ASP A 262 10.27 -15.50 -16.26
C ASP A 262 8.98 -14.67 -16.20
N GLY A 263 8.70 -13.99 -15.08
CA GLY A 263 7.60 -13.05 -14.92
C GLY A 263 8.11 -11.63 -14.64
N ILE A 264 7.71 -11.04 -13.50
CA ILE A 264 8.01 -9.65 -13.12
C ILE A 264 9.51 -9.33 -13.22
N TYR A 265 10.39 -10.31 -12.96
CA TYR A 265 11.83 -10.06 -13.04
C TYR A 265 12.33 -9.75 -14.46
N GLU A 266 11.84 -10.45 -15.49
CA GLU A 266 12.19 -10.24 -16.90
C GLU A 266 11.30 -9.21 -17.61
N ALA A 267 10.15 -8.88 -17.05
CA ALA A 267 9.19 -7.91 -17.60
C ALA A 267 9.81 -6.53 -17.92
N ASP A 268 9.39 -5.91 -19.02
CA ASP A 268 9.70 -4.52 -19.36
C ASP A 268 8.59 -3.56 -18.91
N VAL A 269 7.33 -4.00 -18.95
CA VAL A 269 6.16 -3.26 -18.44
C VAL A 269 5.45 -4.08 -17.37
N VAL A 270 5.13 -3.46 -16.23
CA VAL A 270 4.41 -4.13 -15.13
C VAL A 270 3.25 -3.27 -14.65
N LEU A 271 2.03 -3.84 -14.68
CA LEU A 271 0.86 -3.28 -14.01
C LEU A 271 0.82 -3.76 -12.56
N VAL A 272 0.82 -2.84 -11.58
CA VAL A 272 0.76 -3.15 -10.14
C VAL A 272 -0.39 -2.37 -9.46
N PRO A 273 -1.61 -2.94 -9.44
CA PRO A 273 -2.74 -2.28 -8.79
C PRO A 273 -2.66 -2.40 -7.26
N LEU A 274 -3.06 -1.34 -6.53
CA LEU A 274 -3.16 -1.33 -5.06
C LEU A 274 -1.86 -1.76 -4.35
N GLU A 275 -0.71 -1.32 -4.87
CA GLU A 275 0.61 -1.78 -4.46
C GLU A 275 1.25 -0.89 -3.37
N ASP A 276 2.25 -1.45 -2.68
CA ASP A 276 3.09 -0.71 -1.76
C ASP A 276 4.15 0.16 -2.48
N GLY A 277 4.39 1.36 -1.93
CA GLY A 277 5.32 2.31 -2.57
C GLY A 277 6.80 1.92 -2.56
N ASP A 278 7.26 0.99 -1.71
CA ASP A 278 8.68 0.59 -1.78
C ASP A 278 8.91 -0.35 -2.98
N ARG A 279 7.92 -1.20 -3.29
CA ARG A 279 7.98 -2.09 -4.46
C ARG A 279 7.93 -1.30 -5.75
N ALA A 280 7.05 -0.30 -5.81
CA ALA A 280 6.94 0.59 -6.95
C ALA A 280 8.29 1.25 -7.29
N GLU A 281 8.91 1.87 -6.28
CA GLU A 281 10.24 2.46 -6.39
C GLU A 281 11.29 1.44 -6.84
N ALA A 282 11.27 0.22 -6.30
CA ALA A 282 12.22 -0.83 -6.66
C ALA A 282 12.04 -1.37 -8.09
N LEU A 283 10.82 -1.38 -8.64
CA LEU A 283 10.58 -1.72 -10.04
C LEU A 283 11.10 -0.62 -10.97
N GLY A 284 10.89 0.65 -10.61
CA GLY A 284 11.47 1.79 -11.32
C GLY A 284 13.01 1.78 -11.31
N GLU A 285 13.64 1.41 -10.20
CA GLU A 285 15.10 1.20 -10.12
C GLU A 285 15.62 0.07 -11.01
N MET A 286 14.73 -0.83 -11.48
CA MET A 286 15.04 -1.89 -12.44
C MET A 286 14.77 -1.49 -13.90
N ASP A 287 14.59 -0.20 -14.18
CA ASP A 287 14.30 0.37 -15.51
C ASP A 287 13.02 -0.20 -16.14
N LYS A 288 12.04 -0.63 -15.33
CA LYS A 288 10.74 -1.11 -15.79
C LYS A 288 9.75 0.05 -15.91
N THR A 289 8.90 0.01 -16.94
CA THR A 289 7.74 0.91 -17.01
C THR A 289 6.68 0.40 -16.06
N GLU A 290 6.48 1.12 -14.96
CA GLU A 290 5.50 0.78 -13.94
C GLU A 290 4.18 1.51 -14.15
N ILE A 291 3.09 0.75 -14.24
CA ILE A 291 1.72 1.25 -14.28
C ILE A 291 1.08 0.97 -12.92
N VAL A 292 0.61 2.01 -12.23
CA VAL A 292 0.01 1.89 -10.89
C VAL A 292 -1.45 2.29 -10.93
N ILE A 293 -2.34 1.47 -10.39
CA ILE A 293 -3.72 1.87 -10.11
C ILE A 293 -3.84 2.14 -8.60
N ASP A 294 -4.04 3.39 -8.22
CA ASP A 294 -4.24 3.81 -6.83
C ASP A 294 -5.11 5.08 -6.76
N LEU A 295 -6.23 5.00 -6.04
CA LEU A 295 -7.15 6.11 -5.81
C LEU A 295 -6.53 7.29 -5.05
N ASN A 296 -5.42 7.09 -4.34
CA ASN A 296 -4.71 8.15 -3.65
C ASN A 296 -3.58 8.74 -4.53
N PRO A 297 -3.77 9.91 -5.16
CA PRO A 297 -2.72 10.51 -6.00
C PRO A 297 -1.46 10.89 -5.20
N LEU A 298 -1.56 10.99 -3.87
CA LEU A 298 -0.44 11.34 -2.99
C LEU A 298 0.25 10.11 -2.39
N SER A 299 -0.11 8.89 -2.82
CA SER A 299 0.57 7.69 -2.36
C SER A 299 1.99 7.64 -2.92
N ARG A 300 2.90 6.96 -2.21
CA ARG A 300 4.28 6.81 -2.70
C ARG A 300 4.33 6.05 -4.02
N SER A 301 3.49 5.02 -4.19
CA SER A 301 3.40 4.24 -5.43
C SER A 301 2.92 5.11 -6.60
N ALA A 302 1.84 5.89 -6.43
CA ALA A 302 1.37 6.79 -7.48
C ALA A 302 2.41 7.84 -7.87
N GLN A 303 3.19 8.35 -6.91
CA GLN A 303 4.19 9.39 -7.14
C GLN A 303 5.48 8.91 -7.82
N VAL A 304 5.75 7.60 -7.85
CA VAL A 304 6.95 7.03 -8.50
C VAL A 304 6.65 6.27 -9.78
N ALA A 305 5.36 5.97 -10.03
CA ALA A 305 4.91 5.24 -11.22
C ALA A 305 5.24 6.01 -12.51
N SER A 306 5.54 5.27 -13.57
CA SER A 306 5.63 5.85 -14.91
C SER A 306 4.25 6.28 -15.41
N ILE A 307 3.22 5.48 -15.11
CA ILE A 307 1.82 5.75 -15.47
C ILE A 307 0.94 5.57 -14.23
N PRO A 308 0.67 6.63 -13.45
CA PRO A 308 -0.26 6.57 -12.33
C PRO A 308 -1.71 6.76 -12.81
N ILE A 309 -2.55 5.76 -12.55
CA ILE A 309 -3.99 5.76 -12.81
C ILE A 309 -4.70 6.00 -11.48
N VAL A 310 -5.26 7.20 -11.33
CA VAL A 310 -6.01 7.61 -10.14
C VAL A 310 -7.50 7.27 -10.31
N ASP A 311 -7.78 5.97 -10.32
CA ASP A 311 -9.13 5.44 -10.44
C ASP A 311 -9.30 4.13 -9.66
N ASN A 312 -10.54 3.69 -9.49
CA ASN A 312 -10.86 2.44 -8.80
C ASN A 312 -10.54 1.26 -9.73
N ALA A 313 -9.86 0.23 -9.22
CA ALA A 313 -9.49 -0.96 -9.99
C ALA A 313 -10.69 -1.63 -10.70
N VAL A 314 -11.90 -1.52 -10.13
CA VAL A 314 -13.13 -2.05 -10.74
C VAL A 314 -13.57 -1.31 -12.01
N ARG A 315 -13.07 -0.09 -12.23
CA ARG A 315 -13.30 0.72 -13.44
C ARG A 315 -12.05 0.74 -14.32
N ALA A 316 -10.89 0.96 -13.71
CA ALA A 316 -9.62 1.10 -14.40
C ALA A 316 -9.22 -0.16 -15.18
N VAL A 317 -9.36 -1.36 -14.60
CA VAL A 317 -8.97 -2.60 -15.31
C VAL A 317 -9.81 -2.78 -16.59
N PRO A 318 -11.16 -2.74 -16.53
CA PRO A 318 -11.99 -2.71 -17.75
C PRO A 318 -11.70 -1.54 -18.69
N GLY A 319 -11.40 -0.35 -18.16
CA GLY A 319 -11.08 0.84 -18.96
C GLY A 319 -9.80 0.65 -19.78
N ILE A 320 -8.73 0.14 -19.17
CA ILE A 320 -7.50 -0.25 -19.87
C ILE A 320 -7.82 -1.31 -20.94
N THR A 321 -8.61 -2.33 -20.62
CA THR A 321 -9.00 -3.36 -21.60
C THR A 321 -9.74 -2.77 -22.80
N ALA A 322 -10.67 -1.84 -22.56
CA ALA A 322 -11.39 -1.15 -23.63
C ALA A 322 -10.44 -0.34 -24.53
N HIS A 323 -9.53 0.43 -23.94
CA HIS A 323 -8.49 1.15 -24.69
C HIS A 323 -7.55 0.19 -25.44
N ALA A 324 -7.21 -0.96 -24.86
CA ALA A 324 -6.38 -1.96 -25.53
C ALA A 324 -7.06 -2.53 -26.77
N HIS A 325 -8.38 -2.79 -26.71
CA HIS A 325 -9.15 -3.20 -27.87
C HIS A 325 -9.25 -2.10 -28.94
N ASP A 326 -9.47 -0.84 -28.53
CA ASP A 326 -9.51 0.29 -29.46
C ASP A 326 -8.17 0.54 -30.15
N LEU A 327 -7.07 0.20 -29.47
CA LEU A 327 -5.69 0.37 -29.96
C LEU A 327 -5.10 -0.89 -30.61
N ALA A 328 -5.83 -2.01 -30.67
CA ALA A 328 -5.30 -3.31 -31.12
C ALA A 328 -4.72 -3.28 -32.55
N ASP A 329 -5.29 -2.45 -33.43
CA ASP A 329 -4.84 -2.28 -34.83
C ASP A 329 -3.90 -1.08 -35.03
N ALA A 330 -3.57 -0.33 -33.97
CA ALA A 330 -2.68 0.83 -34.06
C ALA A 330 -1.24 0.38 -34.36
N ASP A 331 -0.51 1.17 -35.15
CA ASP A 331 0.90 0.88 -35.38
C ASP A 331 1.76 1.28 -34.18
N ALA A 332 2.95 0.69 -34.09
CA ALA A 332 3.85 0.95 -32.97
C ALA A 332 4.31 2.42 -32.90
N ALA A 333 4.22 3.22 -33.97
CA ALA A 333 4.55 4.64 -33.89
C ALA A 333 3.44 5.42 -33.18
N THR A 334 2.17 5.12 -33.49
CA THR A 334 1.01 5.66 -32.78
C THR A 334 1.01 5.27 -31.31
N LEU A 335 1.25 4.00 -30.98
CA LEU A 335 1.29 3.59 -29.57
C LEU A 335 2.40 4.32 -28.80
N ARG A 336 3.59 4.50 -29.42
CA ARG A 336 4.70 5.23 -28.79
C ARG A 336 4.38 6.70 -28.60
N GLU A 337 3.74 7.33 -29.57
CA GLU A 337 3.28 8.72 -29.45
C GLU A 337 2.33 8.88 -28.26
N ILE A 338 1.38 7.96 -28.04
CA ILE A 338 0.48 7.99 -26.89
C ILE A 338 1.26 7.93 -25.57
N VAL A 339 2.23 7.02 -25.46
CA VAL A 339 3.04 6.87 -24.25
C VAL A 339 3.96 8.09 -24.04
N ASP A 340 4.59 8.60 -25.09
CA ASP A 340 5.52 9.73 -25.03
C ASP A 340 4.81 11.07 -24.71
N GLU A 341 3.54 11.22 -25.11
CA GLU A 341 2.73 12.40 -24.82
C GLU A 341 2.10 12.39 -23.42
N PHE A 342 2.04 11.23 -22.76
CA PHE A 342 1.46 11.11 -21.43
C PHE A 342 2.34 11.80 -20.38
N ASP A 343 1.75 12.73 -19.62
CA ASP A 343 2.42 13.47 -18.54
C ASP A 343 1.86 13.02 -17.18
N ALA A 344 2.64 12.20 -16.48
CA ALA A 344 2.30 11.65 -15.17
C ALA A 344 2.09 12.74 -14.09
N ASP A 345 2.93 13.78 -14.09
CA ASP A 345 2.82 14.89 -13.13
C ASP A 345 1.54 15.68 -13.38
N ALA A 346 1.17 15.91 -14.65
CA ALA A 346 -0.08 16.55 -15.02
C ALA A 346 -1.30 15.71 -14.64
N ALA A 347 -1.26 14.39 -14.84
CA ALA A 347 -2.34 13.47 -14.46
C ALA A 347 -2.58 13.47 -12.94
N LEU A 348 -1.51 13.40 -12.15
CA LEU A 348 -1.59 13.47 -10.68
C LEU A 348 -2.12 14.83 -10.21
N ALA A 349 -1.64 15.94 -10.79
CA ALA A 349 -2.10 17.28 -10.45
C ALA A 349 -3.59 17.47 -10.78
N ALA A 350 -4.05 16.95 -11.92
CA ALA A 350 -5.47 16.98 -12.30
C ALA A 350 -6.34 16.19 -11.32
N ALA A 351 -5.90 15.02 -10.88
CA ALA A 351 -6.61 14.23 -9.87
C ALA A 351 -6.66 14.94 -8.51
N GLU A 352 -5.57 15.57 -8.08
CA GLU A 352 -5.56 16.39 -6.86
C GLU A 352 -6.52 17.59 -6.96
N ASP A 353 -6.55 18.26 -8.11
CA ASP A 353 -7.46 19.38 -8.33
C ASP A 353 -8.92 18.94 -8.39
N ALA A 354 -9.23 17.75 -8.93
CA ALA A 354 -10.56 17.15 -8.85
C ALA A 354 -11.00 16.93 -7.39
N ILE A 355 -10.12 16.35 -6.56
CA ILE A 355 -10.36 16.14 -5.11
C ILE A 355 -10.61 17.47 -4.38
N ARG A 356 -9.84 18.51 -4.70
CA ARG A 356 -9.97 19.83 -4.05
C ARG A 356 -11.17 20.64 -4.56
N GLY A 357 -11.50 20.48 -5.84
CA GLY A 357 -12.55 21.23 -6.53
C GLY A 357 -13.94 20.84 -6.05
N GLY A 358 -14.15 19.56 -5.71
CA GLY A 358 -15.41 19.07 -5.13
C GLY A 358 -16.60 19.24 -6.07
N GLU A 359 -16.37 19.37 -7.38
CA GLU A 359 -17.41 19.32 -8.41
C GLU A 359 -17.91 17.88 -8.53
N MET A 360 -18.76 17.50 -7.59
CA MET A 360 -19.60 16.30 -7.66
C MET A 360 -20.83 16.68 -8.48
N GLU A 361 -20.94 16.17 -9.70
CA GLU A 361 -22.11 16.36 -10.57
C GLU A 361 -23.35 15.61 -10.05
#